data_AF-L1JU59-F1
#
_entry.id   AF-L1JU59-F1
#
_cell.length_a   1.000
_cell.length_b   1.000
_cell.length_c   1.000
_cell.angle_alpha   90.00
_cell.angle_beta   90.00
_cell.angle_gamma   90.00
#
_symmetry.space_group_name_H-M   'P 1'
#
loop_
_entity.id
_entity.type
_entity.pdbx_description
1 polymer ?
#
loop_
_entity_poly.entity_id
_entity_poly.type
_entity_poly.pdbx_seq_one_letter_code
_entity_poly.pdbx_strand_id
1 'polypeptide(L)'
;MPPVMPSSASVAFQQVHVPCTARGASLLAHGQASDAMRSNRRSFAFPVLVPVVQSLCFPVADRRGMQVSDACIQSIAKECRPMIEAVRRSGGHLLYRGYDEATCKRVKEEADLLDPATYGEDGARFFLAMEQWLKERPSFTRSVRPSCGHIGSADHKVAARWGIAHSCWPAGSFSYGWLRGSDIFYPPSVDVGEENAGHRDFFERNMVVDEGLDFALRHGKEIMFASDHYWIVPSDCDGRIRELLT
;
A
#
# COMPACT_ATOMS: atom_id res chain seq x y z
N MET A 1 -46.00 15.62 -8.83
CA MET A 1 -44.67 16.25 -8.67
C MET A 1 -43.70 15.17 -8.23
N PRO A 2 -42.67 14.83 -9.02
CA PRO A 2 -41.66 13.87 -8.59
C PRO A 2 -40.67 14.51 -7.59
N PRO A 3 -40.10 13.72 -6.65
CA PRO A 3 -39.14 14.23 -5.68
C PRO A 3 -37.79 14.51 -6.33
N VAL A 4 -37.23 15.69 -6.02
CA VAL A 4 -35.89 16.11 -6.42
C VAL A 4 -34.88 15.38 -5.52
N MET A 5 -34.04 14.54 -6.13
CA MET A 5 -32.91 13.89 -5.45
C MET A 5 -31.77 14.90 -5.24
N PRO A 6 -31.12 14.92 -4.07
CA PRO A 6 -29.98 15.80 -3.84
C PRO A 6 -28.76 15.35 -4.64
N SER A 7 -28.12 16.33 -5.29
CA SER A 7 -26.87 16.20 -6.03
C SER A 7 -25.74 15.72 -5.10
N SER A 8 -25.07 14.64 -5.47
CA SER A 8 -23.87 14.14 -4.81
C SER A 8 -22.79 15.23 -4.78
N ALA A 9 -22.37 15.62 -3.57
CA ALA A 9 -21.24 16.52 -3.38
C ALA A 9 -19.93 15.74 -3.67
N SER A 10 -19.14 16.26 -4.61
CA SER A 10 -17.81 15.74 -4.91
C SER A 10 -16.87 16.14 -3.76
N VAL A 11 -16.46 15.17 -2.94
CA VAL A 11 -15.43 15.36 -1.90
C VAL A 11 -14.08 15.47 -2.61
N ALA A 12 -13.43 16.61 -2.46
CA ALA A 12 -12.07 16.82 -2.94
C ALA A 12 -11.09 16.05 -2.03
N PHE A 13 -10.47 15.00 -2.56
CA PHE A 13 -9.40 14.27 -1.87
C PHE A 13 -8.15 15.14 -1.79
N GLN A 14 -7.72 15.47 -0.57
CA GLN A 14 -6.43 16.11 -0.32
C GLN A 14 -5.33 15.04 -0.36
N GLN A 15 -4.55 15.03 -1.44
CA GLN A 15 -3.44 14.09 -1.63
C GLN A 15 -2.25 14.48 -0.73
N VAL A 16 -1.95 13.64 0.26
CA VAL A 16 -0.68 13.70 0.99
C VAL A 16 0.35 12.91 0.19
N HIS A 17 1.33 13.60 -0.38
CA HIS A 17 2.47 12.97 -1.05
C HIS A 17 3.51 12.65 0.02
N VAL A 18 3.59 11.38 0.46
CA VAL A 18 4.65 10.93 1.36
C VAL A 18 5.83 10.49 0.49
N PRO A 19 6.98 11.16 0.52
CA PRO A 19 8.17 10.67 -0.16
C PRO A 19 8.65 9.38 0.52
N CYS A 20 8.82 8.31 -0.25
CA CYS A 20 9.59 7.14 0.17
C CYS A 20 11.04 7.58 0.38
N THR A 21 11.40 7.98 1.60
CA THR A 21 12.81 8.23 1.93
C THR A 21 13.47 6.91 2.28
N ALA A 22 14.31 6.40 1.37
CA ALA A 22 15.34 5.44 1.73
C ALA A 22 16.14 6.00 2.91
N ARG A 23 16.25 5.20 4.00
CA ARG A 23 16.92 5.57 5.25
C ARG A 23 18.32 6.13 4.98
N GLY A 24 18.49 7.43 5.25
CA GLY A 24 19.77 8.12 5.30
C GLY A 24 19.87 8.93 6.60
N ALA A 25 20.81 8.53 7.46
CA ALA A 25 21.37 9.21 8.64
C ALA A 25 20.56 10.37 9.27
N SER A 26 19.92 10.08 10.42
CA SER A 26 19.33 11.09 11.31
C SER A 26 20.42 11.79 12.13
N LEU A 27 20.70 13.06 11.83
CA LEU A 27 21.46 13.99 12.67
C LEU A 27 20.49 14.68 13.65
N LEU A 28 20.69 14.43 14.95
CA LEU A 28 19.98 15.06 16.05
C LEU A 28 20.36 16.55 16.15
N ALA A 29 19.35 17.43 16.17
CA ALA A 29 19.49 18.79 16.67
C ALA A 29 18.35 19.10 17.66
N HIS A 30 18.75 19.48 18.88
CA HIS A 30 17.91 19.92 19.98
C HIS A 30 17.22 21.26 19.71
N GLY A 31 16.03 21.45 20.28
CA GLY A 31 15.42 22.75 20.48
C GLY A 31 14.25 22.67 21.48
N GLN A 32 14.51 23.03 22.74
CA GLN A 32 13.49 23.32 23.75
C GLN A 32 12.92 24.73 23.53
N ALA A 33 11.61 24.92 23.71
CA ALA A 33 11.05 26.18 24.20
C ALA A 33 9.62 26.00 24.73
N SER A 34 9.33 26.76 25.78
CA SER A 34 8.25 26.64 26.74
C SER A 34 7.04 27.56 26.47
N ASP A 35 5.91 27.18 27.07
CA ASP A 35 4.84 27.98 27.69
C ASP A 35 4.12 29.17 27.02
N ALA A 36 2.78 29.06 27.09
CA ALA A 36 1.76 30.07 27.41
C ALA A 36 1.57 31.32 26.51
N MET A 37 0.39 31.42 25.86
CA MET A 37 -0.67 32.39 26.25
C MET A 37 -1.84 32.48 25.24
N ARG A 38 -3.04 32.50 25.83
CA ARG A 38 -4.24 33.32 25.51
C ARG A 38 -4.68 33.55 24.06
N SER A 39 -5.80 32.91 23.77
CA SER A 39 -6.97 33.36 22.99
C SER A 39 -7.01 34.86 22.64
N ASN A 40 -6.91 35.15 21.35
CA ASN A 40 -7.49 36.35 20.74
C ASN A 40 -7.92 36.01 19.30
N ARG A 41 -9.20 35.69 19.10
CA ARG A 41 -9.78 35.41 17.78
C ARG A 41 -9.93 36.72 17.01
N ARG A 42 -8.94 37.05 16.18
CA ARG A 42 -9.10 37.97 15.05
C ARG A 42 -9.10 37.14 13.77
N SER A 43 -10.23 37.17 13.06
CA SER A 43 -10.40 36.55 11.75
C SER A 43 -9.55 37.31 10.73
N PHE A 44 -8.33 36.81 10.49
CA PHE A 44 -7.52 37.24 9.36
C PHE A 44 -7.82 36.32 8.18
N ALA A 45 -8.39 36.89 7.11
CA ALA A 45 -8.49 36.24 5.83
C ALA A 45 -7.07 36.18 5.22
N PHE A 46 -6.39 35.06 5.43
CA PHE A 46 -5.14 34.79 4.73
C PHE A 46 -5.44 34.30 3.31
N PRO A 47 -4.78 34.83 2.27
CA PRO A 47 -4.86 34.26 0.94
C PRO A 47 -4.27 32.85 0.97
N VAL A 48 -5.08 31.86 0.58
CA VAL A 48 -4.65 30.47 0.42
C VAL A 48 -3.72 30.43 -0.80
N LEU A 49 -2.41 30.48 -0.56
CA LEU A 49 -1.40 30.15 -1.56
C LEU A 49 -1.48 28.64 -1.80
N VAL A 50 -2.11 28.23 -2.90
CA VAL A 50 -2.09 26.85 -3.36
C VAL A 50 -0.65 26.59 -3.86
N PRO A 51 0.12 25.68 -3.22
CA PRO A 51 1.43 25.34 -3.74
C PRO A 51 1.26 24.72 -5.13
N VAL A 52 1.83 25.38 -6.14
CA VAL A 52 1.97 24.80 -7.48
C VAL A 52 2.88 23.60 -7.32
N VAL A 53 2.30 22.40 -7.31
CA VAL A 53 3.05 21.15 -7.27
C VAL A 53 3.81 21.05 -8.59
N GLN A 54 5.10 21.34 -8.55
CA GLN A 54 5.99 21.07 -9.67
C GLN A 54 5.95 19.55 -9.90
N SER A 55 5.31 19.15 -10.99
CA SER A 55 5.37 17.79 -11.50
C SER A 55 6.84 17.47 -11.74
N LEU A 56 7.45 16.73 -10.81
CA LEU A 56 8.78 16.21 -10.97
C LEU A 56 8.70 15.15 -12.08
N CYS A 57 8.98 15.58 -13.32
CA CYS A 57 9.26 14.68 -14.42
C CYS A 57 10.51 13.89 -14.04
N PHE A 58 10.33 12.71 -13.43
CA PHE A 58 11.41 11.79 -13.19
C PHE A 58 12.06 11.46 -14.55
N PRO A 59 13.40 11.48 -14.64
CA PRO A 59 14.08 11.16 -15.89
C PRO A 59 13.64 9.77 -16.35
N VAL A 60 13.17 9.68 -17.59
CA VAL A 60 12.88 8.41 -18.24
C VAL A 60 14.22 7.68 -18.37
N ALA A 61 14.52 6.81 -17.41
CA ALA A 61 15.70 5.96 -17.47
C ALA A 61 15.72 5.21 -18.81
N ASP A 62 16.90 5.16 -19.43
CA ASP A 62 17.14 4.51 -20.72
C ASP A 62 16.67 3.04 -20.65
N ARG A 63 15.48 2.76 -21.22
CA ARG A 63 14.78 1.46 -21.18
C ARG A 63 15.43 0.41 -22.10
N ARG A 64 16.75 0.44 -22.26
CA ARG A 64 17.44 -0.51 -23.13
C ARG A 64 17.43 -1.91 -22.50
N GLY A 65 16.38 -2.67 -22.87
CA GLY A 65 16.36 -4.13 -22.86
C GLY A 65 16.50 -4.78 -21.50
N MET A 66 15.74 -4.32 -20.50
CA MET A 66 15.65 -5.05 -19.24
C MET A 66 15.07 -6.44 -19.48
N GLN A 67 15.92 -7.45 -19.39
CA GLN A 67 15.51 -8.84 -19.52
C GLN A 67 15.40 -9.47 -18.13
N VAL A 68 14.25 -10.08 -17.86
CA VAL A 68 14.11 -11.01 -16.75
C VAL A 68 14.77 -12.33 -17.18
N SER A 69 15.70 -12.83 -16.38
CA SER A 69 16.37 -14.09 -16.68
C SER A 69 15.40 -15.27 -16.57
N ASP A 70 15.59 -16.29 -17.41
CA ASP A 70 14.79 -17.53 -17.33
C ASP A 70 14.92 -18.20 -15.94
N ALA A 71 16.05 -18.00 -15.24
CA ALA A 71 16.23 -18.46 -13.87
C ALA A 71 15.31 -17.75 -12.85
N CYS A 72 15.09 -16.43 -13.00
CA CYS A 72 14.13 -15.67 -12.18
C CYS A 72 12.71 -16.21 -12.42
N ILE A 73 12.32 -16.40 -13.67
CA ILE A 73 11.05 -16.98 -14.10
C ILE A 73 10.83 -18.39 -13.51
N GLN A 74 11.81 -19.29 -13.64
CA GLN A 74 11.73 -20.65 -13.09
C GLN A 74 11.60 -20.64 -11.57
N SER A 75 12.28 -19.71 -10.89
CA SER A 75 12.18 -19.56 -9.43
C SER A 75 10.80 -19.08 -9.01
N ILE A 76 10.20 -18.11 -9.72
CA ILE A 76 8.82 -17.66 -9.48
C ILE A 76 7.83 -18.81 -9.68
N ALA A 77 7.93 -19.54 -10.80
CA ALA A 77 7.07 -20.69 -11.10
C ALA A 77 7.14 -21.79 -10.02
N LYS A 78 8.33 -22.01 -9.44
CA LYS A 78 8.56 -23.00 -8.41
C LYS A 78 8.08 -22.55 -7.03
N GLU A 79 8.40 -21.32 -6.64
CA GLU A 79 8.25 -20.85 -5.26
C GLU A 79 6.92 -20.14 -5.00
N CYS A 80 6.28 -19.55 -6.02
CA CYS A 80 5.16 -18.61 -5.85
C CYS A 80 3.81 -19.22 -6.26
N ARG A 81 3.65 -20.54 -6.11
CA ARG A 81 2.46 -21.27 -6.60
C ARG A 81 1.12 -20.68 -6.14
N PRO A 82 0.89 -20.36 -4.85
CA PRO A 82 -0.42 -19.86 -4.42
C PRO A 82 -0.75 -18.49 -5.04
N MET A 83 0.26 -17.64 -5.24
CA MET A 83 0.10 -16.35 -5.93
C MET A 83 -0.19 -16.55 -7.42
N ILE A 84 0.53 -17.45 -8.10
CA ILE A 84 0.29 -17.80 -9.52
C ILE A 84 -1.16 -18.26 -9.73
N GLU A 85 -1.67 -19.13 -8.86
CA GLU A 85 -3.05 -19.61 -8.93
C GLU A 85 -4.07 -18.49 -8.71
N ALA A 86 -3.81 -17.57 -7.77
CA ALA A 86 -4.66 -16.41 -7.56
C ALA A 86 -4.67 -15.46 -8.77
N VAL A 87 -3.51 -15.21 -9.39
CA VAL A 87 -3.39 -14.41 -10.61
C VAL A 87 -4.12 -15.09 -11.79
N ARG A 88 -3.98 -16.41 -11.96
CA ARG A 88 -4.72 -17.14 -13.01
C ARG A 88 -6.23 -16.98 -12.81
N ARG A 89 -6.73 -17.15 -11.59
CA ARG A 89 -8.15 -16.98 -11.26
C ARG A 89 -8.63 -15.53 -11.36
N SER A 90 -7.77 -14.55 -11.11
CA SER A 90 -8.14 -13.14 -11.23
C SER A 90 -8.34 -12.71 -12.69
N GLY A 91 -7.80 -13.46 -13.65
CA GLY A 91 -7.78 -13.11 -15.08
C GLY A 91 -6.46 -12.48 -15.52
N GLY A 92 -5.36 -12.74 -14.81
CA GLY A 92 -4.03 -12.20 -15.12
C GLY A 92 -3.72 -10.86 -14.45
N HIS A 93 -4.53 -10.45 -13.45
CA HIS A 93 -4.27 -9.26 -12.64
C HIS A 93 -3.16 -9.54 -11.62
N LEU A 94 -2.15 -8.67 -11.61
CA LEU A 94 -0.95 -8.81 -10.78
C LEU A 94 -1.01 -7.89 -9.56
N LEU A 95 -0.21 -8.20 -8.55
CA LEU A 95 0.05 -7.34 -7.40
C LEU A 95 1.30 -6.51 -7.68
N TYR A 96 1.28 -5.21 -7.39
CA TYR A 96 2.40 -4.30 -7.65
C TYR A 96 2.86 -3.55 -6.41
N ARG A 97 4.16 -3.21 -6.36
CA ARG A 97 4.72 -2.26 -5.40
C ARG A 97 5.79 -1.39 -6.09
N GLY A 98 6.02 -0.18 -5.57
CA GLY A 98 7.03 0.74 -6.09
C GLY A 98 8.42 0.43 -5.54
N TYR A 99 9.44 0.50 -6.41
CA TYR A 99 10.85 0.36 -6.07
C TYR A 99 11.71 1.39 -6.80
N ASP A 100 12.84 1.76 -6.23
CA ASP A 100 13.76 2.73 -6.85
C ASP A 100 14.57 2.13 -8.01
N GLU A 101 14.79 0.81 -7.98
CA GLU A 101 15.62 0.10 -8.95
C GLU A 101 14.76 -0.74 -9.89
N ALA A 102 15.09 -0.71 -11.18
CA ALA A 102 14.41 -1.49 -12.20
C ALA A 102 15.09 -2.86 -12.36
N THR A 103 14.97 -3.77 -11.38
CA THR A 103 15.64 -5.09 -11.44
C THR A 103 14.74 -6.23 -10.97
N CYS A 104 14.81 -7.41 -11.61
CA CYS A 104 14.28 -8.64 -11.00
C CYS A 104 15.22 -9.07 -9.87
N LYS A 105 14.70 -9.16 -8.65
CA LYS A 105 15.44 -9.72 -7.52
C LYS A 105 14.50 -10.35 -6.50
N ARG A 106 15.08 -11.24 -5.71
CA ARG A 106 14.45 -11.77 -4.50
C ARG A 106 14.71 -10.80 -3.36
N VAL A 107 13.66 -10.44 -2.66
CA VAL A 107 13.65 -9.39 -1.65
C VAL A 107 13.23 -9.99 -0.31
N LYS A 108 13.93 -9.56 0.73
CA LYS A 108 13.53 -9.73 2.12
C LYS A 108 13.68 -8.37 2.79
N GLU A 109 12.56 -7.72 3.06
CA GLU A 109 12.51 -6.38 3.60
C GLU A 109 11.90 -6.41 5.00
N GLU A 110 12.29 -5.44 5.81
CA GLU A 110 11.62 -5.17 7.08
C GLU A 110 10.29 -4.46 6.79
N ALA A 111 9.26 -4.77 7.57
CA ALA A 111 7.98 -4.08 7.47
C ALA A 111 8.10 -2.65 8.00
N ASP A 112 7.47 -1.70 7.31
CA ASP A 112 7.55 -0.26 7.56
C ASP A 112 6.18 0.37 7.87
N LEU A 113 5.10 -0.43 7.92
CA LEU A 113 3.73 0.05 8.10
C LEU A 113 3.48 0.68 9.48
N LEU A 114 4.28 0.33 10.48
CA LEU A 114 4.23 0.92 11.82
C LEU A 114 5.17 2.13 11.98
N ASP A 115 5.98 2.44 10.97
CA ASP A 115 6.90 3.59 10.99
C ASP A 115 6.12 4.86 10.58
N PRO A 116 6.08 5.91 11.44
CA PRO A 116 5.46 7.19 11.08
C PRO A 116 6.06 7.84 9.82
N ALA A 117 7.29 7.48 9.43
CA ALA A 117 7.89 7.96 8.18
C ALA A 117 7.14 7.48 6.92
N THR A 118 6.39 6.36 7.00
CA THR A 118 5.73 5.73 5.84
C THR A 118 4.37 6.35 5.52
N TYR A 119 3.53 6.57 6.53
CA TYR A 119 2.16 7.08 6.37
C TYR A 119 1.81 8.26 7.30
N GLY A 120 2.80 8.84 7.96
CA GLY A 120 2.59 9.82 9.03
C GLY A 120 2.11 9.19 10.33
N GLU A 121 2.02 10.00 11.37
CA GLU A 121 1.60 9.60 12.72
C GLU A 121 0.21 8.94 12.74
N ASP A 122 -0.73 9.47 11.95
CA ASP A 122 -2.10 8.96 11.90
C ASP A 122 -2.18 7.61 11.18
N GLY A 123 -1.39 7.43 10.10
CA GLY A 123 -1.27 6.14 9.42
C GLY A 123 -0.63 5.09 10.31
N ALA A 124 0.47 5.42 11.00
CA ALA A 124 1.10 4.53 11.97
C ALA A 124 0.13 4.13 13.10
N ARG A 125 -0.69 5.07 13.60
CA ARG A 125 -1.74 4.79 14.59
C ARG A 125 -2.83 3.86 14.05
N PHE A 126 -3.26 4.07 12.80
CA PHE A 126 -4.21 3.18 12.12
C PHE A 126 -3.66 1.75 12.00
N PHE A 127 -2.42 1.59 11.53
CA PHE A 127 -1.78 0.29 11.42
C PHE A 127 -1.49 -0.34 12.79
N LEU A 128 -1.18 0.44 13.82
CA LEU A 128 -1.06 -0.08 15.18
C LEU A 128 -2.39 -0.61 15.71
N ALA A 129 -3.51 0.05 15.43
CA ALA A 129 -4.84 -0.45 15.79
C ALA A 129 -5.16 -1.77 15.07
N MET A 130 -4.82 -1.87 13.78
CA MET A 130 -4.96 -3.10 12.99
C MET A 130 -4.09 -4.25 13.55
N GLU A 131 -2.85 -3.95 13.91
CA GLU A 131 -1.90 -4.88 14.52
C GLU A 131 -2.48 -5.50 15.81
N GLN A 132 -3.06 -4.69 16.70
CA GLN A 132 -3.69 -5.19 17.92
C GLN A 132 -4.93 -6.04 17.62
N TRP A 133 -5.78 -5.59 16.70
CA TRP A 133 -6.98 -6.33 16.29
C TRP A 133 -6.66 -7.72 15.70
N LEU A 134 -5.58 -7.82 14.90
CA LEU A 134 -5.12 -9.08 14.32
C LEU A 134 -4.50 -10.02 15.36
N LYS A 135 -3.76 -9.47 16.35
CA LYS A 135 -3.15 -10.25 17.45
C LYS A 135 -4.20 -10.97 18.32
N GLU A 136 -5.35 -10.35 18.52
CA GLU A 136 -6.44 -10.91 19.34
C GLU A 136 -7.18 -12.08 18.68
N ARG A 137 -6.87 -12.40 17.41
CA ARG A 137 -7.60 -13.39 16.62
C ARG A 137 -6.71 -14.62 16.30
N PRO A 138 -6.66 -15.62 17.20
CA PRO A 138 -5.78 -16.77 17.06
C PRO A 138 -6.10 -17.68 15.86
N SER A 139 -7.27 -17.55 15.23
CA SER A 139 -7.56 -18.21 13.94
C SER A 139 -6.57 -17.81 12.84
N PHE A 140 -5.88 -16.68 12.99
CA PHE A 140 -4.86 -16.20 12.08
C PHE A 140 -3.45 -16.49 12.61
N THR A 141 -3.13 -17.72 13.00
CA THR A 141 -1.84 -18.08 13.62
C THR A 141 -0.58 -17.80 12.77
N ARG A 142 -0.72 -17.52 11.47
CA ARG A 142 0.32 -16.95 10.58
C ARG A 142 -0.08 -15.62 9.97
N SER A 143 -0.93 -14.86 10.66
CA SER A 143 -1.63 -13.69 10.13
C SER A 143 -0.67 -12.73 9.45
N VAL A 144 -1.08 -12.29 8.27
CA VAL A 144 -0.69 -10.99 7.77
C VAL A 144 -0.91 -9.96 8.89
N ARG A 145 0.12 -9.16 9.18
CA ARG A 145 0.09 -8.11 10.20
C ARG A 145 0.94 -6.93 9.77
N PRO A 146 0.61 -5.71 10.19
CA PRO A 146 1.43 -4.55 9.91
C PRO A 146 2.90 -4.69 10.30
N SER A 147 3.21 -5.38 11.41
CA SER A 147 4.61 -5.56 11.86
C SER A 147 5.43 -6.55 11.02
N CYS A 148 4.82 -7.30 10.11
CA CYS A 148 5.50 -8.32 9.30
C CYS A 148 4.98 -8.41 7.85
N GLY A 149 4.24 -7.40 7.43
CA GLY A 149 3.57 -7.37 6.15
C GLY A 149 4.04 -6.19 5.31
N HIS A 150 3.84 -6.32 4.01
CA HIS A 150 4.05 -5.28 3.02
C HIS A 150 2.73 -5.02 2.31
N ILE A 151 2.51 -3.79 1.86
CA ILE A 151 1.35 -3.44 1.03
C ILE A 151 1.80 -3.41 -0.43
N GLY A 152 1.04 -4.09 -1.28
CA GLY A 152 1.04 -3.86 -2.72
C GLY A 152 -0.35 -3.45 -3.20
N SER A 153 -0.44 -2.90 -4.41
CA SER A 153 -1.70 -2.56 -5.06
C SER A 153 -1.90 -3.41 -6.31
N ALA A 154 -3.12 -3.87 -6.56
CA ALA A 154 -3.47 -4.48 -7.83
C ALA A 154 -3.65 -3.46 -8.98
N ASP A 155 -3.58 -2.15 -8.68
CA ASP A 155 -3.46 -1.10 -9.68
C ASP A 155 -1.99 -0.67 -9.83
N HIS A 156 -1.42 -0.96 -11.00
CA HIS A 156 -0.07 -0.55 -11.39
C HIS A 156 0.19 0.95 -11.19
N LYS A 157 -0.79 1.81 -11.49
CA LYS A 157 -0.65 3.27 -11.38
C LYS A 157 -0.54 3.72 -9.93
N VAL A 158 -1.21 3.02 -9.01
CA VAL A 158 -1.12 3.28 -7.57
C VAL A 158 0.28 2.92 -7.09
N ALA A 159 0.77 1.73 -7.44
CA ALA A 159 2.12 1.30 -7.08
C ALA A 159 3.21 2.22 -7.65
N ALA A 160 3.01 2.76 -8.86
CA ALA A 160 3.93 3.70 -9.50
C ALA A 160 4.09 5.04 -8.75
N ARG A 161 3.22 5.35 -7.79
CA ARG A 161 3.36 6.54 -6.94
C ARG A 161 4.49 6.40 -5.91
N TRP A 162 4.90 5.17 -5.59
CA TRP A 162 5.96 4.88 -4.64
C TRP A 162 7.32 4.59 -5.31
N GLY A 163 7.39 4.61 -6.64
CA GLY A 163 8.60 4.30 -7.40
C GLY A 163 8.28 3.61 -8.72
N ILE A 164 9.26 2.91 -9.28
CA ILE A 164 9.05 2.06 -10.45
C ILE A 164 8.17 0.89 -10.04
N ALA A 165 7.01 0.74 -10.67
CA ALA A 165 6.11 -0.37 -10.36
C ALA A 165 6.73 -1.72 -10.76
N HIS A 166 6.79 -2.62 -9.80
CA HIS A 166 7.21 -4.01 -9.96
C HIS A 166 6.05 -4.93 -9.58
N SER A 167 5.82 -5.99 -10.34
CA SER A 167 4.94 -7.06 -9.89
C SER A 167 5.60 -7.84 -8.75
N CYS A 168 4.83 -8.11 -7.70
CA CYS A 168 5.26 -8.76 -6.47
C CYS A 168 4.74 -10.19 -6.40
N TRP A 169 5.63 -11.12 -6.05
CA TRP A 169 5.37 -12.55 -6.03
C TRP A 169 5.80 -13.15 -4.69
N PRO A 170 4.88 -13.19 -3.69
CA PRO A 170 5.15 -13.84 -2.41
C PRO A 170 5.54 -15.30 -2.61
N ALA A 171 6.66 -15.70 -2.04
CA ALA A 171 7.24 -17.00 -2.23
C ALA A 171 7.04 -17.89 -1.00
N GLY A 172 6.82 -19.19 -1.23
CA GLY A 172 6.48 -20.14 -0.19
C GLY A 172 5.04 -19.96 0.33
N SER A 173 4.83 -20.27 1.61
CA SER A 173 3.57 -19.95 2.28
C SER A 173 3.53 -18.47 2.63
N PHE A 174 2.44 -17.80 2.32
CA PHE A 174 2.20 -16.42 2.72
C PHE A 174 0.76 -16.25 3.20
N SER A 175 0.54 -15.25 4.04
CA SER A 175 -0.80 -14.77 4.41
C SER A 175 -1.03 -13.40 3.81
N TYR A 176 -2.29 -13.05 3.58
CA TYR A 176 -2.68 -11.79 2.97
C TYR A 176 -3.99 -11.26 3.51
N GLY A 177 -4.23 -9.96 3.32
CA GLY A 177 -5.48 -9.33 3.69
C GLY A 177 -5.76 -8.06 2.92
N TRP A 178 -7.02 -7.69 2.84
CA TRP A 178 -7.53 -6.55 2.07
C TRP A 178 -8.84 -6.05 2.67
N LEU A 179 -9.29 -4.86 2.28
CA LEU A 179 -10.51 -4.22 2.81
C LEU A 179 -11.68 -4.33 1.82
N ARG A 180 -12.86 -4.81 2.27
CA ARG A 180 -14.06 -4.95 1.41
C ARG A 180 -14.54 -3.61 0.85
N GLY A 181 -14.64 -2.60 1.71
CA GLY A 181 -15.23 -1.29 1.39
C GLY A 181 -14.24 -0.21 0.91
N SER A 182 -12.95 -0.53 0.79
CA SER A 182 -11.92 0.45 0.39
C SER A 182 -10.99 -0.17 -0.64
N ASP A 183 -10.45 0.65 -1.55
CA ASP A 183 -9.44 0.20 -2.51
C ASP A 183 -8.02 0.36 -1.97
N ILE A 184 -7.83 1.22 -0.97
CA ILE A 184 -6.57 1.46 -0.26
C ILE A 184 -6.73 1.23 1.24
N PHE A 185 -5.63 0.93 1.94
CA PHE A 185 -5.63 0.78 3.39
C PHE A 185 -5.72 2.12 4.12
N TYR A 186 -4.95 3.12 3.68
CA TYR A 186 -4.86 4.40 4.37
C TYR A 186 -4.62 5.59 3.42
N PRO A 187 -5.34 6.72 3.59
CA PRO A 187 -6.56 6.83 4.38
C PRO A 187 -7.67 5.98 3.75
N PRO A 188 -8.44 5.20 4.52
CA PRO A 188 -9.51 4.39 3.96
C PRO A 188 -10.60 5.28 3.37
N SER A 189 -11.26 4.82 2.31
CA SER A 189 -12.32 5.60 1.64
C SER A 189 -13.63 5.67 2.45
N VAL A 190 -13.73 4.91 3.53
CA VAL A 190 -14.89 4.87 4.43
C VAL A 190 -14.49 5.56 5.72
N ASP A 191 -15.38 6.41 6.25
CA ASP A 191 -15.18 7.07 7.54
C ASP A 191 -14.89 6.03 8.63
N VAL A 192 -13.68 6.11 9.17
CA VAL A 192 -13.33 5.44 10.42
C VAL A 192 -13.55 6.49 11.49
N GLY A 193 -14.53 6.30 12.36
CA GLY A 193 -14.77 7.24 13.46
C GLY A 193 -13.48 7.51 14.23
N GLU A 194 -13.29 8.74 14.72
CA GLU A 194 -12.02 9.23 15.30
C GLU A 194 -11.53 8.45 16.54
N GLU A 195 -12.36 7.59 17.13
CA GLU A 195 -12.05 6.85 18.35
C GLU A 195 -11.52 5.43 18.07
N ASN A 196 -10.67 4.90 18.96
CA ASN A 196 -10.14 3.53 18.88
C ASN A 196 -11.23 2.45 18.75
N ALA A 197 -12.40 2.67 19.37
CA ALA A 197 -13.55 1.77 19.22
C ALA A 197 -14.03 1.71 17.76
N GLY A 198 -13.97 2.84 17.03
CA GLY A 198 -14.30 2.94 15.62
C GLY A 198 -13.36 2.10 14.74
N HIS A 199 -12.06 2.07 15.04
CA HIS A 199 -11.09 1.25 14.31
C HIS A 199 -11.39 -0.26 14.45
N ARG A 200 -11.70 -0.72 15.68
CA ARG A 200 -12.01 -2.14 15.93
C ARG A 200 -13.23 -2.61 15.13
N ASP A 201 -14.33 -1.87 15.23
CA ASP A 201 -15.58 -2.16 14.53
C ASP A 201 -15.39 -2.10 13.01
N PHE A 202 -14.58 -1.14 12.54
CA PHE A 202 -14.21 -1.01 11.14
C PHE A 202 -13.51 -2.27 10.62
N PHE A 203 -12.45 -2.73 11.29
CA PHE A 203 -11.71 -3.93 10.86
C PHE A 203 -12.58 -5.18 10.91
N GLU A 204 -13.45 -5.30 11.91
CA GLU A 204 -14.37 -6.44 12.03
C GLU A 204 -15.33 -6.58 10.85
N ARG A 205 -15.80 -5.45 10.30
CA ARG A 205 -16.72 -5.44 9.17
C ARG A 205 -16.03 -5.47 7.81
N ASN A 206 -14.81 -4.93 7.73
CA ASN A 206 -14.17 -4.65 6.44
C ASN A 206 -12.94 -5.50 6.15
N MET A 207 -12.22 -5.99 7.14
CA MET A 207 -10.98 -6.74 6.91
C MET A 207 -11.29 -8.16 6.46
N VAL A 208 -10.70 -8.55 5.33
CA VAL A 208 -10.69 -9.93 4.83
C VAL A 208 -9.27 -10.45 4.96
N VAL A 209 -9.11 -11.65 5.50
CA VAL A 209 -7.80 -12.28 5.71
C VAL A 209 -7.83 -13.67 5.09
N ASP A 210 -6.80 -14.00 4.30
CA ASP A 210 -6.57 -15.29 3.66
C ASP A 210 -7.75 -15.82 2.79
N GLU A 211 -8.63 -14.93 2.36
CA GLU A 211 -9.78 -15.23 1.51
C GLU A 211 -9.89 -14.27 0.30
N GLY A 212 -10.30 -14.80 -0.85
CA GLY A 212 -10.68 -14.01 -2.02
C GLY A 212 -9.54 -13.20 -2.66
N LEU A 213 -8.30 -13.68 -2.65
CA LEU A 213 -7.17 -12.98 -3.27
C LEU A 213 -7.41 -12.66 -4.76
N ASP A 214 -7.98 -13.59 -5.52
CA ASP A 214 -8.28 -13.39 -6.93
C ASP A 214 -9.32 -12.29 -7.15
N PHE A 215 -10.30 -12.17 -6.24
CA PHE A 215 -11.27 -11.08 -6.23
C PHE A 215 -10.56 -9.75 -5.94
N ALA A 216 -9.72 -9.69 -4.92
CA ALA A 216 -8.98 -8.47 -4.55
C ALA A 216 -8.10 -7.99 -5.71
N LEU A 217 -7.37 -8.90 -6.36
CA LEU A 217 -6.54 -8.61 -7.53
C LEU A 217 -7.38 -8.07 -8.71
N ARG A 218 -8.50 -8.72 -9.01
CA ARG A 218 -9.38 -8.30 -10.13
C ARG A 218 -10.00 -6.92 -9.91
N HIS A 219 -10.25 -6.54 -8.66
CA HIS A 219 -10.92 -5.28 -8.30
C HIS A 219 -9.94 -4.17 -7.90
N GLY A 220 -8.65 -4.29 -8.23
CA GLY A 220 -7.69 -3.19 -8.02
C GLY A 220 -7.42 -2.86 -6.55
N LYS A 221 -7.64 -3.81 -5.63
CA LYS A 221 -7.45 -3.59 -4.19
C LYS A 221 -5.97 -3.47 -3.82
N GLU A 222 -5.69 -2.69 -2.79
CA GLU A 222 -4.49 -2.88 -1.98
C GLU A 222 -4.60 -4.17 -1.16
N ILE A 223 -3.49 -4.89 -1.15
CA ILE A 223 -3.34 -6.18 -0.48
C ILE A 223 -2.12 -6.06 0.42
N MET A 224 -2.33 -6.22 1.72
CA MET A 224 -1.27 -6.46 2.67
C MET A 224 -0.90 -7.94 2.59
N PHE A 225 0.37 -8.29 2.46
CA PHE A 225 0.82 -9.68 2.44
C PHE A 225 2.05 -9.85 3.34
N ALA A 226 2.18 -11.03 3.95
CA ALA A 226 3.30 -11.39 4.81
C ALA A 226 3.91 -12.71 4.31
N SER A 227 5.19 -12.68 3.98
CA SER A 227 5.98 -13.80 3.46
C SER A 227 7.43 -13.67 3.91
N ASP A 228 8.16 -14.77 4.06
CA ASP A 228 9.59 -14.75 4.45
C ASP A 228 10.46 -13.97 3.44
N HIS A 229 10.10 -14.06 2.16
CA HIS A 229 10.69 -13.34 1.05
C HIS A 229 9.69 -13.33 -0.13
N TYR A 230 9.94 -12.47 -1.10
CA TYR A 230 9.15 -12.40 -2.32
C TYR A 230 10.03 -11.98 -3.49
N TRP A 231 9.57 -12.25 -4.71
CA TRP A 231 10.22 -11.76 -5.92
C TRP A 231 9.58 -10.47 -6.37
N ILE A 232 10.41 -9.53 -6.83
CA ILE A 232 9.95 -8.34 -7.54
C ILE A 232 10.38 -8.46 -9.00
N VAL A 233 9.49 -8.11 -9.90
CA VAL A 233 9.73 -8.13 -11.34
C VAL A 233 9.32 -6.78 -11.93
N PRO A 234 10.20 -6.06 -12.64
CA PRO A 234 9.82 -4.80 -13.25
C PRO A 234 8.59 -4.97 -14.16
N SER A 235 7.63 -4.05 -14.06
CA SER A 235 6.35 -4.18 -14.78
C SER A 235 6.49 -4.26 -16.31
N ASP A 236 7.56 -3.69 -16.88
CA ASP A 236 7.91 -3.84 -18.30
C ASP A 236 8.13 -5.32 -18.73
N CYS A 237 8.38 -6.21 -17.77
CA CYS A 237 8.61 -7.64 -17.99
C CYS A 237 7.38 -8.53 -17.68
N ASP A 238 6.24 -7.94 -17.30
CA ASP A 238 5.03 -8.69 -16.93
C ASP A 238 4.52 -9.57 -18.07
N GLY A 239 4.71 -9.17 -19.33
CA GLY A 239 4.31 -9.98 -20.50
C GLY A 239 4.95 -11.37 -20.47
N ARG A 240 6.25 -11.43 -20.13
CA ARG A 240 7.01 -12.68 -20.03
C ARG A 240 6.55 -13.54 -18.85
N ILE A 241 6.16 -12.92 -17.73
CA ILE A 241 5.59 -13.64 -16.59
C ILE A 241 4.20 -14.19 -16.92
N ARG A 242 3.39 -13.46 -17.69
CA ARG A 242 2.06 -13.92 -18.11
C ARG A 242 2.11 -15.14 -19.03
N GLU A 243 3.17 -15.34 -19.80
CA GLU A 243 3.41 -16.58 -20.55
C GLU A 243 3.50 -17.82 -19.64
N LEU A 244 3.86 -17.66 -18.36
CA LEU A 244 3.87 -18.76 -17.38
C LEU A 244 2.48 -19.08 -16.82
N LEU A 245 1.53 -18.16 -16.99
CA LEU A 245 0.20 -18.26 -16.42
C LEU A 245 -0.79 -18.96 -17.35
N THR A 246 -0.43 -19.17 -18.61
CA THR A 246 -1.19 -19.97 -19.58
C THR A 246 -0.93 -21.45 -19.33
#